data_AF-A0A525PHN2-F1
#
_entry.id   AF-A0A525PHN2-F1
#
_cell.length_a   1.000
_cell.length_b   1.000
_cell.length_c   1.000
_cell.angle_alpha   90.00
_cell.angle_beta   90.00
_cell.angle_gamma   90.00
#
_symmetry.space_group_name_H-M   'P 1'
#
loop_
_entity.id
_entity.type
_entity.pdbx_description
1 polymer ?
#
loop_
_entity_poly.entity_id
_entity_poly.type
_entity_poly.pdbx_seq_one_letter_code
_entity_poly.pdbx_strand_id
1 'polypeptide(L)'
;MAMYYIPRDFAGGNIPVNEGDIFIIESTAAGNITFQSASGSPTHFAVQFSNSNSNALNIQFNSNLTPSIHISDGVGLPATNIDASNADAIDMTIGNGVTINEYKGSNNQDTIQIGDNFTSTKDFKTGSGDDFIRVGQNASLPRFDMQSGNDTIVSEDPNITTANTENIFTPDGIVEGTNSADVMGAGFRDGDYDEVDGVDGNDDIIYGLGGADTIHAGAGNDVVYGDRAIPLPASAPGTVKAAVSIDSGGNFELTSTRYRSAIQSM
;
A
#
# COMPACT_ATOMS: atom_id res chain seq x y z
N MET A 1 5.01 16.94 20.40
CA MET A 1 5.98 16.52 19.38
C MET A 1 7.41 16.71 19.88
N ALA A 2 7.90 15.69 20.57
CA ALA A 2 9.31 15.47 20.80
C ALA A 2 9.75 14.18 20.06
N MET A 3 11.05 14.07 19.78
CA MET A 3 11.65 12.88 19.19
C MET A 3 12.53 12.18 20.23
N TYR A 4 12.35 10.88 20.37
CA TYR A 4 13.04 10.04 21.34
C TYR A 4 13.71 8.86 20.65
N TYR A 5 14.91 8.50 21.11
CA TYR A 5 15.63 7.32 20.65
C TYR A 5 15.58 6.27 21.75
N ILE A 6 15.20 5.03 21.41
CA ILE A 6 15.07 3.94 22.38
C ILE A 6 16.21 2.92 22.18
N PRO A 7 17.26 2.98 23.01
CA PRO A 7 18.38 2.02 23.02
C PRO A 7 18.16 0.84 23.97
N ARG A 8 19.12 -0.08 24.03
CA ARG A 8 19.11 -1.26 24.94
C ARG A 8 19.06 -0.91 26.43
N ASP A 9 19.71 0.19 26.82
CA ASP A 9 19.83 0.65 28.20
C ASP A 9 18.61 1.46 28.66
N PHE A 10 17.66 1.71 27.76
CA PHE A 10 16.31 2.00 28.19
C PHE A 10 15.81 0.79 28.98
N ALA A 11 15.45 0.98 30.25
CA ALA A 11 15.25 -0.08 31.24
C ALA A 11 14.02 -0.97 30.99
N GLY A 12 13.51 -1.03 29.76
CA GLY A 12 12.22 -1.61 29.41
C GLY A 12 11.07 -0.97 30.20
N GLY A 13 9.87 -1.46 29.96
CA GLY A 13 8.67 -1.06 30.69
C GLY A 13 7.89 0.07 30.03
N ASN A 14 7.19 0.83 30.85
CA ASN A 14 6.15 1.74 30.41
C ASN A 14 6.72 3.08 29.93
N ILE A 15 6.46 3.44 28.67
CA ILE A 15 6.79 4.72 28.08
C ILE A 15 5.53 5.58 28.01
N PRO A 16 5.45 6.68 28.78
CA PRO A 16 4.37 7.65 28.61
C PRO A 16 4.55 8.40 27.27
N VAL A 17 3.48 8.48 26.48
CA VAL A 17 3.47 9.19 25.20
C VAL A 17 2.52 10.38 25.25
N ASN A 18 2.89 11.46 24.55
CA ASN A 18 2.03 12.61 24.30
C ASN A 18 1.73 12.72 22.80
N GLU A 19 0.74 13.56 22.50
CA GLU A 19 0.29 13.82 21.14
C GLU A 19 1.44 14.27 20.22
N GLY A 20 1.58 13.54 19.11
CA GLY A 20 2.57 13.77 18.06
C GLY A 20 4.00 13.45 18.45
N ASP A 21 4.26 12.72 19.54
CA ASP A 21 5.62 12.25 19.85
C ASP A 21 6.11 11.21 18.82
N ILE A 22 7.43 11.15 18.61
CA ILE A 22 8.07 10.18 17.70
C ILE A 22 9.10 9.38 18.49
N PHE A 23 9.02 8.06 18.39
CA PHE A 23 9.96 7.13 19.00
C PHE A 23 10.72 6.35 17.92
N ILE A 24 12.03 6.56 17.85
CA ILE A 24 12.93 5.83 16.96
C ILE A 24 13.50 4.66 17.74
N ILE A 25 13.18 3.44 17.31
CA ILE A 25 13.70 2.22 17.90
C ILE A 25 15.10 1.97 17.32
N GLU A 26 16.12 1.98 18.17
CA GLU A 26 17.49 1.77 17.73
C GLU A 26 17.80 0.29 17.53
N SER A 27 18.86 -0.01 16.76
CA SER A 27 19.33 -1.38 16.50
C SER A 27 19.78 -2.13 17.75
N THR A 28 20.01 -1.41 18.85
CA THR A 28 20.39 -1.98 20.15
C THR A 28 19.20 -2.29 21.06
N ALA A 29 18.00 -1.75 20.76
CA ALA A 29 16.82 -1.93 21.61
C ALA A 29 16.53 -3.42 21.89
N ALA A 30 16.12 -3.75 23.10
CA ALA A 30 15.79 -5.12 23.49
C ALA A 30 14.80 -5.13 24.66
N GLY A 31 14.21 -6.29 24.94
CA GLY A 31 13.30 -6.49 26.06
C GLY A 31 11.88 -6.07 25.73
N ASN A 32 11.10 -5.71 26.76
CA ASN A 32 9.69 -5.34 26.62
C ASN A 32 9.54 -3.82 26.73
N ILE A 33 8.88 -3.21 25.76
CA ILE A 33 8.52 -1.79 25.74
C ILE A 33 7.00 -1.72 25.66
N THR A 34 6.38 -0.98 26.58
CA THR A 34 4.93 -0.78 26.58
C THR A 34 4.63 0.71 26.50
N PHE A 35 4.01 1.17 25.42
CA PHE A 35 3.56 2.55 25.30
C PHE A 35 2.23 2.76 26.04
N GLN A 36 2.07 3.92 26.69
CA GLN A 36 0.85 4.29 27.40
C GLN A 36 0.58 5.80 27.28
N SER A 37 -0.70 6.19 27.21
CA SER A 37 -1.06 7.61 27.20
C SER A 37 -0.63 8.30 28.51
N ALA A 38 0.14 9.38 28.39
CA ALA A 38 0.58 10.18 29.53
C ALA A 38 -0.59 10.90 30.24
N SER A 39 -1.63 11.24 29.48
CA SER A 39 -2.82 11.97 29.95
C SER A 39 -3.98 11.05 30.33
N GLY A 40 -3.90 9.76 29.98
CA GLY A 40 -5.02 8.82 30.05
C GLY A 40 -6.12 9.09 29.01
N SER A 41 -5.90 10.00 28.07
CA SER A 41 -6.81 10.32 26.96
C SER A 41 -6.28 9.72 25.65
N PRO A 42 -7.14 9.54 24.62
CA PRO A 42 -6.70 9.13 23.28
C PRO A 42 -5.50 9.94 22.81
N THR A 43 -4.44 9.25 22.35
CA THR A 43 -3.16 9.87 21.98
C THR A 43 -2.60 9.21 20.73
N HIS A 44 -2.27 10.04 19.74
CA HIS A 44 -1.60 9.64 18.51
C HIS A 44 -0.12 9.98 18.58
N PHE A 45 0.73 9.07 18.09
CA PHE A 45 2.18 9.20 18.11
C PHE A 45 2.80 8.24 17.08
N ALA A 46 4.10 8.37 16.81
CA ALA A 46 4.79 7.51 15.85
C ALA A 46 5.85 6.60 16.49
N VAL A 47 6.00 5.40 15.95
CA VAL A 47 7.12 4.48 16.23
C VAL A 47 7.82 4.17 14.91
N GLN A 48 9.15 4.33 14.88
CA GLN A 48 9.94 4.20 13.66
C GLN A 48 11.08 3.20 13.83
N PHE A 49 11.24 2.33 12.83
CA PHE A 49 12.35 1.41 12.71
C PHE A 49 13.10 1.72 11.41
N SER A 50 14.26 2.38 11.54
CA SER A 50 15.12 2.71 10.39
C SER A 50 16.36 1.82 10.28
N ASN A 51 16.60 0.96 11.26
CA ASN A 51 17.75 0.06 11.29
C ASN A 51 17.32 -1.34 11.74
N SER A 52 17.95 -2.36 11.18
CA SER A 52 17.75 -3.76 11.58
C SER A 52 18.11 -3.99 13.06
N ASN A 53 17.35 -4.88 13.70
CA ASN A 53 17.52 -5.26 15.09
C ASN A 53 17.21 -6.75 15.27
N SER A 54 18.23 -7.53 15.65
CA SER A 54 18.09 -8.98 15.89
C SER A 54 17.94 -9.35 17.36
N ASN A 55 17.84 -8.37 18.26
CA ASN A 55 17.60 -8.62 19.67
C ASN A 55 16.13 -9.02 19.88
N ALA A 56 15.87 -9.80 20.92
CA ALA A 56 14.51 -10.07 21.37
C ALA A 56 13.88 -8.75 21.84
N LEU A 57 12.89 -8.27 21.11
CA LEU A 57 12.22 -7.01 21.35
C LEU A 57 10.70 -7.22 21.28
N ASN A 58 9.97 -6.79 22.30
CA ASN A 58 8.53 -6.86 22.34
C ASN A 58 7.99 -5.44 22.50
N ILE A 59 7.30 -4.95 21.48
CA ILE A 59 6.62 -3.65 21.51
C ILE A 59 5.16 -3.89 21.79
N GLN A 60 4.63 -3.22 22.80
CA GLN A 60 3.25 -3.32 23.24
C GLN A 60 2.61 -1.94 23.35
N PHE A 61 1.31 -1.88 23.14
CA PHE A 61 0.54 -0.65 23.24
C PHE A 61 -0.63 -0.87 24.19
N ASN A 62 -0.85 0.06 25.13
CA ASN A 62 -2.05 0.10 25.95
C ASN A 62 -3.21 0.80 25.21
N SER A 63 -4.39 0.77 25.80
CA SER A 63 -5.58 1.47 25.28
C SER A 63 -5.42 2.99 25.28
N ASN A 64 -6.32 3.67 24.55
CA ASN A 64 -6.27 5.10 24.28
C ASN A 64 -5.09 5.50 23.39
N LEU A 65 -4.57 4.59 22.57
CA LEU A 65 -3.45 4.84 21.67
C LEU A 65 -3.81 4.50 20.23
N THR A 66 -3.45 5.39 19.31
CA THR A 66 -3.56 5.18 17.86
C THR A 66 -2.20 5.40 17.20
N PRO A 67 -1.21 4.51 17.39
CA PRO A 67 0.14 4.72 16.89
C PRO A 67 0.22 4.60 15.36
N SER A 68 1.04 5.45 14.76
CA SER A 68 1.58 5.23 13.41
C SER A 68 2.90 4.48 13.51
N ILE A 69 3.00 3.30 12.90
CA ILE A 69 4.23 2.51 12.89
C ILE A 69 4.84 2.55 11.49
N HIS A 70 6.10 2.96 11.40
CA HIS A 70 6.84 2.99 10.15
C HIS A 70 8.10 2.14 10.23
N ILE A 71 8.23 1.16 9.34
CA ILE A 71 9.42 0.32 9.19
C ILE A 71 10.00 0.59 7.81
N SER A 72 11.23 1.10 7.76
CA SER A 72 11.89 1.46 6.50
C SER A 72 12.32 0.22 5.70
N ASP A 73 12.59 0.43 4.40
CA ASP A 73 13.07 -0.62 3.49
C ASP A 73 14.32 -1.34 4.03
N GLY A 74 14.39 -2.65 3.77
CA GLY A 74 15.52 -3.52 4.09
C GLY A 74 15.74 -3.77 5.58
N VAL A 75 14.83 -3.32 6.44
CA VAL A 75 14.94 -3.47 7.89
C VAL A 75 14.58 -4.90 8.32
N GLY A 76 15.54 -5.58 8.93
CA GLY A 76 15.36 -6.94 9.46
C GLY A 76 15.12 -6.94 10.97
N LEU A 77 13.95 -7.41 11.39
CA LEU A 77 13.49 -7.50 12.79
C LEU A 77 13.06 -8.94 13.16
N PRO A 78 13.90 -9.97 12.93
CA PRO A 78 13.49 -11.38 13.01
C PRO A 78 13.14 -11.84 14.43
N ALA A 79 13.46 -11.05 15.46
CA ALA A 79 13.14 -11.33 16.86
C ALA A 79 12.27 -10.23 17.50
N THR A 80 11.66 -9.36 16.69
CA THR A 80 10.77 -8.30 17.18
C THR A 80 9.32 -8.72 17.03
N ASN A 81 8.59 -8.70 18.15
CA ASN A 81 7.14 -8.84 18.20
C ASN A 81 6.51 -7.46 18.37
N ILE A 82 5.50 -7.15 17.55
CA ILE A 82 4.66 -5.96 17.69
C ILE A 82 3.26 -6.43 18.09
N ASP A 83 2.83 -6.06 19.29
CA ASP A 83 1.55 -6.46 19.88
C ASP A 83 0.71 -5.22 20.20
N ALA A 84 -0.16 -4.89 19.25
CA ALA A 84 -1.12 -3.80 19.30
C ALA A 84 -2.50 -4.23 19.77
N SER A 85 -2.67 -5.43 20.32
CA SER A 85 -4.00 -5.96 20.66
C SER A 85 -4.76 -5.19 21.75
N ASN A 86 -4.12 -4.25 22.46
CA ASN A 86 -4.84 -3.33 23.35
C ASN A 86 -4.86 -1.88 22.86
N ALA A 87 -4.24 -1.57 21.71
CA ALA A 87 -4.37 -0.25 21.09
C ALA A 87 -5.80 -0.03 20.61
N ASP A 88 -6.14 1.23 20.36
CA ASP A 88 -7.46 1.59 19.84
C ASP A 88 -7.52 1.45 18.32
N ALA A 89 -6.44 1.70 17.57
CA ALA A 89 -6.32 1.46 16.13
C ALA A 89 -4.85 1.52 15.71
N ILE A 90 -4.49 0.95 14.57
CA ILE A 90 -3.13 1.02 14.02
C ILE A 90 -3.13 1.55 12.60
N ASP A 91 -2.26 2.53 12.34
CA ASP A 91 -1.77 2.85 11.01
C ASP A 91 -0.34 2.32 10.88
N MET A 92 -0.08 1.41 9.93
CA MET A 92 1.25 0.82 9.75
C MET A 92 1.71 0.89 8.30
N THR A 93 2.97 1.30 8.11
CA THR A 93 3.67 1.21 6.83
C THR A 93 4.94 0.39 7.01
N ILE A 94 5.05 -0.69 6.24
CA ILE A 94 6.20 -1.57 6.18
C ILE A 94 6.82 -1.45 4.79
N GLY A 95 8.10 -1.08 4.75
CA GLY A 95 8.86 -0.94 3.51
C GLY A 95 9.20 -2.27 2.83
N ASN A 96 9.93 -2.17 1.72
CA ASN A 96 10.35 -3.29 0.89
C ASN A 96 11.44 -4.12 1.59
N GLY A 97 11.40 -5.45 1.47
CA GLY A 97 12.41 -6.36 2.00
C GLY A 97 12.49 -6.39 3.52
N VAL A 98 11.41 -6.02 4.21
CA VAL A 98 11.33 -6.03 5.68
C VAL A 98 11.07 -7.45 6.17
N THR A 99 11.70 -7.81 7.30
CA THR A 99 11.37 -9.03 8.05
C THR A 99 10.90 -8.69 9.46
N ILE A 100 9.83 -9.32 9.95
CA ILE A 100 9.41 -9.28 11.37
C ILE A 100 9.22 -10.69 11.94
N ASN A 101 9.11 -10.80 13.27
CA ASN A 101 8.77 -12.09 13.90
C ASN A 101 7.25 -12.31 13.96
N GLU A 102 6.53 -11.39 14.59
CA GLU A 102 5.09 -11.49 14.84
C GLU A 102 4.47 -10.09 14.87
N TYR A 103 3.32 -9.95 14.23
CA TYR A 103 2.43 -8.81 14.39
C TYR A 103 1.06 -9.28 14.89
N LYS A 104 0.53 -8.56 15.88
CA LYS A 104 -0.87 -8.63 16.31
C LYS A 104 -1.42 -7.22 16.32
N GLY A 105 -2.44 -6.97 15.53
CA GLY A 105 -3.13 -5.70 15.45
C GLY A 105 -4.14 -5.51 16.57
N SER A 106 -4.90 -4.43 16.44
CA SER A 106 -5.83 -3.95 17.47
C SER A 106 -7.17 -4.70 17.46
N ASN A 107 -8.15 -4.24 18.24
CA ASN A 107 -9.51 -4.78 18.16
C ASN A 107 -10.50 -3.81 17.48
N ASN A 108 -9.97 -2.75 16.87
CA ASN A 108 -10.73 -1.92 15.95
C ASN A 108 -9.99 -1.88 14.60
N GLN A 109 -10.51 -1.11 13.67
CA GLN A 109 -9.96 -0.99 12.32
C GLN A 109 -8.47 -0.61 12.32
N ASP A 110 -7.68 -1.49 11.73
CA ASP A 110 -6.28 -1.26 11.38
C ASP A 110 -6.13 -0.98 9.87
N THR A 111 -5.23 -0.06 9.51
CA THR A 111 -4.84 0.22 8.12
C THR A 111 -3.35 -0.03 7.95
N ILE A 112 -3.01 -0.99 7.09
CA ILE A 112 -1.65 -1.52 6.97
C ILE A 112 -1.22 -1.55 5.51
N GLN A 113 -0.08 -0.94 5.21
CA GLN A 113 0.59 -1.02 3.92
C GLN A 113 1.90 -1.77 4.07
N ILE A 114 2.12 -2.75 3.20
CA ILE A 114 3.28 -3.63 3.21
C ILE A 114 3.92 -3.63 1.82
N GLY A 115 5.20 -3.33 1.74
CA GLY A 115 5.97 -3.35 0.49
C GLY A 115 6.34 -4.77 0.04
N ASP A 116 7.13 -4.83 -1.03
CA ASP A 116 7.58 -6.07 -1.66
C ASP A 116 8.50 -6.88 -0.77
N ASN A 117 8.57 -8.20 -0.99
CA ASN A 117 9.49 -9.12 -0.32
C ASN A 117 9.38 -9.10 1.21
N PHE A 118 8.21 -8.72 1.74
CA PHE A 118 7.93 -8.75 3.16
C PHE A 118 8.01 -10.19 3.69
N THR A 119 8.62 -10.37 4.85
CA THR A 119 8.70 -11.68 5.51
C THR A 119 8.20 -11.61 6.94
N SER A 120 7.35 -12.55 7.34
CA SER A 120 6.97 -12.76 8.74
C SER A 120 7.20 -14.20 9.16
N THR A 121 7.78 -14.39 10.35
CA THR A 121 8.03 -15.74 10.89
C THR A 121 6.74 -16.41 11.38
N LYS A 122 5.73 -15.62 11.74
CA LYS A 122 4.42 -16.09 12.18
C LYS A 122 3.29 -15.50 11.35
N ASP A 123 2.07 -16.00 11.58
CA ASP A 123 0.84 -15.39 11.08
C ASP A 123 0.86 -13.88 11.35
N PHE A 124 0.48 -13.09 10.35
CA PHE A 124 0.28 -11.66 10.49
C PHE A 124 -1.19 -11.43 10.86
N LYS A 125 -1.44 -11.01 12.09
CA LYS A 125 -2.80 -10.95 12.67
C LYS A 125 -3.27 -9.52 12.81
N THR A 126 -4.42 -9.15 12.26
CA THR A 126 -4.95 -7.78 12.41
C THR A 126 -5.85 -7.63 13.62
N GLY A 127 -6.56 -8.67 14.02
CA GLY A 127 -7.33 -8.63 15.27
C GLY A 127 -8.82 -8.53 14.99
N SER A 128 -9.55 -7.81 15.82
CA SER A 128 -10.96 -7.55 15.50
C SER A 128 -11.09 -6.21 14.79
N GLY A 129 -12.21 -5.98 14.12
CA GLY A 129 -12.46 -4.71 13.44
C GLY A 129 -12.51 -4.92 11.94
N ASP A 130 -12.89 -3.91 11.18
CA ASP A 130 -12.92 -3.99 9.72
C ASP A 130 -11.56 -3.53 9.19
N ASP A 131 -10.64 -4.47 9.03
CA ASP A 131 -9.23 -4.19 8.77
C ASP A 131 -8.91 -4.08 7.27
N PHE A 132 -7.91 -3.27 6.95
CA PHE A 132 -7.42 -3.09 5.58
C PHE A 132 -5.91 -3.36 5.49
N ILE A 133 -5.51 -4.33 4.66
CA ILE A 133 -4.12 -4.56 4.28
C ILE A 133 -3.96 -4.31 2.79
N ARG A 134 -2.97 -3.50 2.39
CA ARG A 134 -2.38 -3.56 1.06
C ARG A 134 -0.99 -4.18 1.14
N VAL A 135 -0.71 -5.20 0.33
CA VAL A 135 0.58 -5.90 0.31
C VAL A 135 1.13 -6.00 -1.10
N GLY A 136 2.41 -5.64 -1.24
CA GLY A 136 3.19 -5.77 -2.48
C GLY A 136 3.52 -7.23 -2.83
N GLN A 137 4.48 -7.40 -3.73
CA GLN A 137 4.82 -8.69 -4.33
C GLN A 137 5.69 -9.56 -3.41
N ASN A 138 5.59 -10.89 -3.59
CA ASN A 138 6.47 -11.89 -2.98
C ASN A 138 6.49 -11.87 -1.44
N ALA A 139 5.32 -11.74 -0.82
CA ALA A 139 5.18 -11.81 0.63
C ALA A 139 5.39 -13.25 1.13
N SER A 140 6.30 -13.43 2.10
CA SER A 140 6.65 -14.73 2.67
C SER A 140 6.24 -14.82 4.14
N LEU A 141 5.08 -15.41 4.38
CA LEU A 141 4.54 -15.61 5.72
C LEU A 141 3.62 -16.83 5.73
N PRO A 142 3.34 -17.44 6.90
CA PRO A 142 2.40 -18.55 6.98
C PRO A 142 1.00 -18.19 6.48
N ARG A 143 0.48 -17.02 6.89
CA ARG A 143 -0.76 -16.40 6.40
C ARG A 143 -0.99 -15.01 6.97
N PHE A 144 -1.80 -14.21 6.28
CA PHE A 144 -2.56 -13.10 6.89
C PHE A 144 -3.80 -13.69 7.57
N ASP A 145 -3.96 -13.48 8.87
CA ASP A 145 -5.10 -13.95 9.65
C ASP A 145 -5.86 -12.74 10.18
N MET A 146 -6.91 -12.34 9.44
CA MET A 146 -7.65 -11.10 9.71
C MET A 146 -8.62 -11.24 10.89
N GLN A 147 -8.76 -12.46 11.41
CA GLN A 147 -9.58 -12.83 12.57
C GLN A 147 -11.08 -12.48 12.46
N SER A 148 -11.55 -11.30 12.89
CA SER A 148 -13.01 -11.04 12.89
C SER A 148 -13.36 -9.61 12.51
N GLY A 149 -14.25 -9.47 11.52
CA GLY A 149 -14.72 -8.19 11.02
C GLY A 149 -15.23 -8.36 9.61
N ASN A 150 -15.30 -7.26 8.87
CA ASN A 150 -15.40 -7.29 7.41
C ASN A 150 -14.08 -6.78 6.82
N ASP A 151 -13.17 -7.72 6.60
CA ASP A 151 -11.79 -7.43 6.32
C ASP A 151 -11.50 -7.37 4.82
N THR A 152 -10.53 -6.54 4.46
CA THR A 152 -10.10 -6.34 3.07
C THR A 152 -8.59 -6.52 2.96
N ILE A 153 -8.17 -7.37 2.03
CA ILE A 153 -6.79 -7.46 1.58
C ILE A 153 -6.72 -7.08 0.10
N VAL A 154 -5.85 -6.15 -0.24
CA VAL A 154 -5.43 -5.83 -1.61
C VAL A 154 -4.02 -6.37 -1.78
N SER A 155 -3.81 -7.28 -2.73
CA SER A 155 -2.53 -7.98 -2.86
C SER A 155 -2.02 -8.03 -4.29
N GLU A 156 -0.82 -7.50 -4.48
CA GLU A 156 -0.04 -7.66 -5.71
C GLU A 156 0.67 -9.03 -5.76
N ASP A 157 0.68 -9.78 -4.65
CA ASP A 157 1.15 -11.17 -4.62
C ASP A 157 -0.01 -12.15 -4.82
N PRO A 158 -0.10 -12.83 -5.98
CA PRO A 158 -1.21 -13.73 -6.28
C PRO A 158 -1.23 -14.99 -5.40
N ASN A 159 -0.20 -15.26 -4.60
CA ASN A 159 -0.05 -16.49 -3.83
C ASN A 159 -0.12 -16.27 -2.31
N ILE A 160 -0.63 -15.14 -1.83
CA ILE A 160 -0.84 -14.96 -0.39
C ILE A 160 -1.76 -16.03 0.17
N THR A 161 -1.42 -16.51 1.36
CA THR A 161 -2.30 -17.37 2.14
C THR A 161 -3.05 -16.51 3.15
N THR A 162 -4.37 -16.63 3.20
CA THR A 162 -5.21 -15.83 4.08
C THR A 162 -6.10 -16.72 4.96
N ALA A 163 -6.57 -16.17 6.07
CA ALA A 163 -7.58 -16.75 6.93
C ALA A 163 -8.50 -15.66 7.46
N ASN A 164 -9.80 -15.98 7.55
CA ASN A 164 -10.84 -15.07 8.01
C ASN A 164 -10.89 -13.74 7.23
N THR A 165 -10.61 -13.78 5.93
CA THR A 165 -10.71 -12.60 5.07
C THR A 165 -11.98 -12.65 4.24
N GLU A 166 -12.75 -11.57 4.23
CA GLU A 166 -14.00 -11.46 3.48
C GLU A 166 -13.75 -11.00 2.05
N ASN A 167 -12.89 -10.00 1.86
CA ASN A 167 -12.63 -9.39 0.56
C ASN A 167 -11.14 -9.48 0.22
N ILE A 168 -10.83 -10.08 -0.93
CA ILE A 168 -9.48 -10.13 -1.48
C ILE A 168 -9.53 -9.56 -2.88
N PHE A 169 -8.74 -8.52 -3.11
CA PHE A 169 -8.54 -7.90 -4.41
C PHE A 169 -7.12 -8.13 -4.87
N THR A 170 -6.95 -8.38 -6.17
CA THR A 170 -5.66 -8.61 -6.80
C THR A 170 -5.54 -7.62 -7.95
N PRO A 171 -4.97 -6.43 -7.69
CA PRO A 171 -4.74 -5.43 -8.73
C PRO A 171 -3.96 -6.04 -9.88
N ASP A 172 -4.36 -5.72 -11.11
CA ASP A 172 -3.74 -6.26 -12.33
C ASP A 172 -2.78 -5.27 -13.01
N GLY A 173 -2.65 -4.07 -12.44
CA GLY A 173 -1.79 -2.98 -12.91
C GLY A 173 -2.46 -2.12 -13.98
N ILE A 174 -3.77 -2.25 -14.17
CA ILE A 174 -4.55 -1.46 -15.14
C ILE A 174 -5.64 -0.71 -14.40
N VAL A 175 -5.66 0.61 -14.55
CA VAL A 175 -6.71 1.45 -13.95
C VAL A 175 -7.88 1.62 -14.91
N GLU A 176 -9.07 1.23 -14.50
CA GLU A 176 -10.25 1.21 -15.36
C GLU A 176 -11.39 2.13 -14.92
N GLY A 177 -11.92 2.86 -15.90
CA GLY A 177 -13.17 3.60 -15.79
C GLY A 177 -14.38 2.67 -15.84
N THR A 178 -15.50 3.23 -16.25
CA THR A 178 -16.80 2.56 -16.35
C THR A 178 -17.35 2.67 -17.77
N ASN A 179 -18.57 2.17 -18.00
CA ASN A 179 -19.28 2.43 -19.27
C ASN A 179 -20.05 3.77 -19.24
N SER A 180 -19.76 4.65 -18.28
CA SER A 180 -20.33 5.99 -18.15
C SER A 180 -19.21 7.03 -18.23
N ALA A 181 -19.56 8.32 -18.20
CA ALA A 181 -18.53 9.36 -18.19
C ALA A 181 -17.78 9.37 -16.86
N ASP A 182 -16.46 9.22 -16.92
CA ASP A 182 -15.57 9.19 -15.77
C ASP A 182 -14.66 10.43 -15.70
N VAL A 183 -14.25 10.76 -14.47
CA VAL A 183 -13.18 11.73 -14.21
C VAL A 183 -12.07 10.98 -13.51
N MET A 184 -11.05 10.60 -14.28
CA MET A 184 -9.91 9.82 -13.84
C MET A 184 -8.72 10.76 -13.66
N GLY A 185 -8.07 10.69 -12.50
CA GLY A 185 -6.97 11.55 -12.08
C GLY A 185 -6.15 10.84 -11.00
N ALA A 186 -5.02 11.40 -10.57
CA ALA A 186 -4.28 10.88 -9.41
C ALA A 186 -5.22 10.57 -8.24
N GLY A 187 -5.16 9.35 -7.73
CA GLY A 187 -6.06 8.83 -6.70
C GLY A 187 -7.41 8.27 -7.18
N PHE A 188 -7.67 8.26 -8.49
CA PHE A 188 -8.77 7.49 -9.06
C PHE A 188 -8.44 6.02 -8.91
N ARG A 189 -9.36 5.27 -8.30
CA ARG A 189 -9.23 3.85 -7.99
C ARG A 189 -10.40 3.06 -8.54
N ASP A 190 -10.13 1.94 -9.17
CA ASP A 190 -11.15 1.08 -9.77
C ASP A 190 -11.60 -0.08 -8.85
N GLY A 191 -12.14 -1.14 -9.45
CA GLY A 191 -12.83 -2.23 -8.76
C GLY A 191 -11.91 -3.22 -8.05
N ASP A 192 -10.71 -3.43 -8.55
CA ASP A 192 -9.66 -4.32 -8.02
C ASP A 192 -8.51 -3.57 -7.34
N TYR A 193 -8.68 -2.26 -7.16
CA TYR A 193 -7.81 -1.37 -6.37
C TYR A 193 -6.53 -0.93 -7.07
N ASP A 194 -6.50 -1.00 -8.39
CA ASP A 194 -5.54 -0.25 -9.18
C ASP A 194 -5.87 1.25 -9.08
N GLU A 195 -4.84 2.09 -9.00
CA GLU A 195 -4.98 3.51 -8.70
C GLU A 195 -4.02 4.33 -9.57
N VAL A 196 -4.51 5.43 -10.16
CA VAL A 196 -3.66 6.38 -10.90
C VAL A 196 -2.70 7.07 -9.93
N ASP A 197 -1.40 7.11 -10.25
CA ASP A 197 -0.32 7.52 -9.35
C ASP A 197 -0.42 6.82 -7.98
N GLY A 198 -0.72 5.51 -8.02
CA GLY A 198 -0.95 4.67 -6.87
C GLY A 198 0.32 4.32 -6.09
N VAL A 199 0.19 3.28 -5.27
CA VAL A 199 1.32 2.78 -4.46
C VAL A 199 2.33 1.98 -5.28
N ASP A 200 1.91 1.50 -6.44
CA ASP A 200 2.66 0.69 -7.41
C ASP A 200 3.52 1.56 -8.34
N GLY A 201 3.27 2.87 -8.38
CA GLY A 201 4.16 3.84 -9.00
C GLY A 201 3.41 5.01 -9.63
N ASN A 202 4.15 5.77 -10.45
CA ASN A 202 3.59 6.88 -11.23
C ASN A 202 3.45 6.53 -12.72
N ASP A 203 3.76 5.30 -13.14
CA ASP A 203 3.72 4.92 -14.55
C ASP A 203 2.49 4.02 -14.76
N ASP A 204 1.40 4.58 -15.28
CA ASP A 204 0.09 3.91 -15.27
C ASP A 204 -0.33 3.36 -16.64
N ILE A 205 -1.19 2.34 -16.63
CA ILE A 205 -1.99 1.95 -17.79
C ILE A 205 -3.45 2.26 -17.47
N ILE A 206 -4.07 3.17 -18.21
CA ILE A 206 -5.41 3.68 -17.91
C ILE A 206 -6.37 3.40 -19.06
N TYR A 207 -7.54 2.87 -18.75
CA TYR A 207 -8.64 2.67 -19.70
C TYR A 207 -9.89 3.43 -19.24
N GLY A 208 -10.33 4.45 -19.96
CA GLY A 208 -11.63 5.11 -19.70
C GLY A 208 -12.85 4.24 -20.04
N LEU A 209 -12.61 3.10 -20.72
CA LEU A 209 -13.62 2.16 -21.20
C LEU A 209 -14.61 2.78 -22.18
N GLY A 210 -15.74 3.31 -21.72
CA GLY A 210 -16.69 3.95 -22.63
C GLY A 210 -17.46 5.02 -21.92
N GLY A 211 -17.59 6.19 -22.53
CA GLY A 211 -18.21 7.30 -21.84
C GLY A 211 -17.87 8.59 -22.53
N ALA A 212 -17.87 9.67 -21.79
CA ALA A 212 -17.24 10.91 -22.22
C ALA A 212 -16.25 11.29 -21.12
N ASP A 213 -15.09 10.65 -21.14
CA ASP A 213 -14.18 10.63 -20.01
C ASP A 213 -13.25 11.84 -20.01
N THR A 214 -12.89 12.29 -18.82
CA THR A 214 -11.80 13.22 -18.58
C THR A 214 -10.70 12.48 -17.84
N ILE A 215 -9.58 12.24 -18.52
CA ILE A 215 -8.47 11.46 -17.96
C ILE A 215 -7.25 12.35 -17.81
N HIS A 216 -6.81 12.52 -16.57
CA HIS A 216 -5.53 13.12 -16.19
C HIS A 216 -4.64 11.99 -15.68
N ALA A 217 -3.68 11.57 -16.49
CA ALA A 217 -2.92 10.37 -16.20
C ALA A 217 -1.96 10.48 -15.02
N GLY A 218 -1.71 11.69 -14.52
CA GLY A 218 -0.87 11.89 -13.35
C GLY A 218 0.57 12.26 -13.68
N ALA A 219 1.49 11.84 -12.83
CA ALA A 219 2.93 11.94 -13.06
C ALA A 219 3.41 10.77 -13.95
N GLY A 220 4.73 10.67 -14.19
CA GLY A 220 5.32 9.52 -14.89
C GLY A 220 4.99 9.36 -16.39
N ASN A 221 5.13 8.14 -16.89
CA ASN A 221 5.03 7.75 -18.30
C ASN A 221 3.83 6.83 -18.55
N ASP A 222 2.66 7.43 -18.72
CA ASP A 222 1.41 6.67 -18.78
C ASP A 222 1.02 6.20 -20.17
N VAL A 223 0.22 5.14 -20.20
CA VAL A 223 -0.48 4.64 -21.38
C VAL A 223 -1.97 4.80 -21.18
N VAL A 224 -2.57 5.77 -21.87
CA VAL A 224 -4.00 6.07 -21.75
C VAL A 224 -4.80 5.62 -22.97
N TYR A 225 -5.91 4.93 -22.71
CA TYR A 225 -6.93 4.57 -23.69
C TYR A 225 -8.27 5.21 -23.30
N GLY A 226 -8.66 6.28 -24.01
CA GLY A 226 -9.92 7.00 -23.73
C GLY A 226 -11.17 6.11 -23.79
N ASP A 227 -11.41 5.44 -24.93
CA ASP A 227 -12.59 4.57 -25.11
C ASP A 227 -12.19 3.20 -25.69
N ARG A 228 -11.76 2.24 -24.85
CA ARG A 228 -11.36 0.89 -25.32
C ARG A 228 -11.72 -0.21 -24.33
N ALA A 229 -12.28 -1.32 -24.81
CA ALA A 229 -12.52 -2.54 -24.01
C ALA A 229 -11.30 -3.50 -23.98
N ILE A 230 -11.14 -4.24 -22.88
CA ILE A 230 -10.10 -5.27 -22.62
C ILE A 230 -10.49 -6.61 -23.31
N PRO A 231 -9.58 -7.42 -23.92
CA PRO A 231 -8.13 -7.27 -24.09
C PRO A 231 -7.68 -7.01 -25.54
N LEU A 232 -6.44 -6.53 -25.70
CA LEU A 232 -5.75 -6.49 -26.99
C LEU A 232 -5.60 -7.91 -27.58
N PRO A 233 -6.06 -8.20 -28.81
CA PRO A 233 -5.64 -9.42 -29.50
C PRO A 233 -4.13 -9.33 -29.80
N ALA A 234 -3.41 -10.41 -29.52
CA ALA A 234 -1.95 -10.57 -29.61
C ALA A 234 -1.32 -10.28 -31.00
N SER A 235 -2.10 -9.80 -31.97
CA SER A 235 -1.66 -9.54 -33.34
C SER A 235 -2.37 -8.36 -34.00
N ALA A 236 -2.88 -7.36 -33.27
CA ALA A 236 -3.42 -6.16 -33.92
C ALA A 236 -2.28 -5.38 -34.59
N PRO A 237 -2.19 -5.36 -35.94
CA PRO A 237 -1.20 -4.55 -36.63
C PRO A 237 -1.61 -3.09 -36.45
N GLY A 238 -0.79 -2.33 -35.72
CA GLY A 238 -0.73 -0.87 -35.71
C GLY A 238 -2.04 -0.14 -35.96
N THR A 239 -2.87 0.02 -34.93
CA THR A 239 -3.87 1.11 -34.94
C THR A 239 -3.52 2.09 -33.83
N VAL A 240 -2.90 3.21 -34.20
CA VAL A 240 -2.79 4.37 -33.33
C VAL A 240 -4.14 5.10 -33.39
N LYS A 241 -4.98 4.94 -32.37
CA LYS A 241 -6.11 5.85 -32.14
C LYS A 241 -5.65 6.85 -31.06
N ALA A 242 -5.12 7.99 -31.49
CA ALA A 242 -4.83 9.09 -30.59
C ALA A 242 -6.09 9.97 -30.47
N ALA A 243 -6.74 9.95 -29.31
CA ALA A 243 -7.62 11.03 -28.90
C ALA A 243 -6.78 11.94 -27.99
N VAL A 244 -6.28 13.05 -28.55
CA VAL A 244 -5.48 14.03 -27.81
C VAL A 244 -6.37 15.24 -27.57
N SER A 245 -6.65 15.56 -26.30
CA SER A 245 -7.17 16.86 -25.91
C SER A 245 -5.98 17.78 -25.65
N ILE A 246 -5.89 18.92 -26.35
CA ILE A 246 -4.86 19.94 -26.09
C ILE A 246 -5.53 21.13 -25.43
N ASP A 247 -5.36 21.26 -24.13
CA ASP A 247 -5.70 22.48 -23.43
C ASP A 247 -4.53 23.47 -23.47
N SER A 248 -4.81 24.65 -24.00
CA SER A 248 -3.91 25.80 -24.21
C SER A 248 -2.99 25.75 -25.46
N GLY A 249 -3.59 25.97 -26.63
CA GLY A 249 -2.93 26.66 -27.75
C GLY A 249 -1.80 25.93 -28.49
N GLY A 250 -1.57 24.64 -28.22
CA GLY A 250 -0.68 23.80 -29.02
C GLY A 250 -1.34 23.36 -30.34
N ASN A 251 -0.59 23.37 -31.43
CA ASN A 251 -1.03 22.73 -32.68
C ASN A 251 -0.80 21.22 -32.59
N PHE A 252 -1.84 20.42 -32.83
CA PHE A 252 -1.73 18.99 -33.10
C PHE A 252 -1.67 18.74 -34.61
N GLU A 253 -0.55 18.23 -35.13
CA GLU A 253 -0.42 17.89 -36.54
C GLU A 253 -0.19 16.38 -36.71
N LEU A 254 -1.22 15.68 -37.19
CA LEU A 254 -1.16 14.26 -37.59
C LEU A 254 -0.71 14.16 -39.05
N THR A 255 0.59 13.93 -39.28
CA THR A 255 1.10 13.64 -40.62
C THR A 255 1.02 12.14 -40.91
N SER A 256 0.01 11.71 -41.69
CA SER A 256 -0.04 10.34 -42.22
C SER A 256 0.53 10.29 -43.64
N THR A 257 1.58 9.48 -43.85
CA THR A 257 2.05 9.16 -45.21
C THR A 257 1.23 7.99 -45.74
N ARG A 258 0.27 8.25 -46.62
CA ARG A 258 -0.45 7.16 -47.31
C ARG A 258 0.51 6.48 -48.30
N TYR A 259 0.88 5.22 -48.05
CA TYR A 259 1.39 4.36 -49.12
C TYR A 259 0.25 4.11 -50.11
N ARG A 260 0.26 4.82 -51.25
CA ARG A 260 -0.55 4.42 -52.40
C ARG A 260 0.11 3.18 -52.99
N SER A 261 -0.49 2.00 -52.78
CA SER A 261 -0.14 0.83 -53.57
C SER A 261 -0.52 1.11 -55.03
N ALA A 262 0.47 1.28 -55.89
CA ALA A 262 0.25 1.36 -57.33
C ALA A 262 -0.22 -0.02 -57.80
N ILE A 263 -1.53 -0.18 -58.03
CA ILE A 263 -2.03 -1.26 -58.86
C ILE A 263 -1.59 -0.92 -60.29
N GLN A 264 -0.51 -1.55 -60.73
CA GLN A 264 -0.12 -1.54 -62.14
C GLN A 264 -1.13 -2.42 -62.88
N SER A 265 -2.06 -1.79 -63.60
CA SER A 265 -3.00 -2.50 -64.48
C SER A 265 -2.24 -3.06 -65.69
N MET A 266 -2.36 -4.38 -65.88
CA MET A 266 -2.10 -5.24 -67.06
C MET A 266 -1.12 -4.75 -68.13
#